data_AF-E3L492-F1
#
_entry.id   AF-E3L492-F1
#
_cell.length_a   1.000
_cell.length_b   1.000
_cell.length_c   1.000
_cell.angle_alpha   90.00
_cell.angle_beta   90.00
_cell.angle_gamma   90.00
#
_symmetry.space_group_name_H-M   'P 1'
#
loop_
_entity.id
_entity.type
_entity.pdbx_description
1 polymer ?
#
loop_
_entity_poly.entity_id
_entity_poly.type
_entity_poly.pdbx_seq_one_letter_code
_entity_poly.pdbx_strand_id
1 'polypeptide(L)'
;MADPELEAIRQKRLADLASRDDGAASSVPSSVMSKLGGQPAGSGEEEAKKAENEEIRRTAVSQIIDNDARERLSRIALVRPQRARQIEDMLIRMAQSGQLRGRVTEEQLISVLDQLERAESDSTASVNQPKKITYVRKDAFDDDDWDL
;
A
#
# COMPACT_ATOMS: atom_id res chain seq x y z
N MET A 1 -1.12 -33.63 11.15
CA MET A 1 -1.33 -32.19 11.07
C MET A 1 -1.62 -31.90 9.60
N ALA A 2 -2.83 -31.47 9.25
CA ALA A 2 -3.18 -31.18 7.87
C ALA A 2 -2.63 -29.79 7.52
N ASP A 3 -1.86 -29.68 6.43
CA ASP A 3 -1.17 -28.44 6.07
C ASP A 3 -2.15 -27.38 5.53
N PRO A 4 -2.21 -26.18 6.14
CA PRO A 4 -3.16 -25.11 5.76
C PRO A 4 -2.96 -24.58 4.33
N GLU A 5 -1.73 -24.68 3.81
CA GLU A 5 -1.41 -24.38 2.39
C GLU A 5 -2.16 -25.28 1.41
N LEU A 6 -2.38 -26.56 1.76
CA LEU A 6 -3.09 -27.51 0.90
C LEU A 6 -4.59 -27.19 0.81
N GLU A 7 -5.17 -26.68 1.89
CA GLU A 7 -6.56 -26.22 1.91
C GLU A 7 -6.74 -24.93 1.08
N ALA A 8 -5.79 -23.99 1.17
CA ALA A 8 -5.80 -22.78 0.35
C ALA A 8 -5.70 -23.08 -1.16
N ILE A 9 -4.85 -24.05 -1.55
CA ILE A 9 -4.74 -24.50 -2.95
C ILE A 9 -6.04 -25.17 -3.41
N ARG A 10 -6.70 -25.96 -2.54
CA ARG A 10 -7.96 -26.65 -2.85
C ARG A 10 -9.11 -25.66 -3.05
N GLN A 11 -9.23 -24.65 -2.18
CA GLN A 11 -10.25 -23.61 -2.29
C GLN A 11 -10.08 -22.80 -3.59
N LYS A 12 -8.85 -22.40 -3.91
CA LYS A 12 -8.55 -21.65 -5.13
C LYS A 12 -8.90 -22.44 -6.40
N ARG A 13 -8.54 -23.73 -6.47
CA ARG A 13 -8.89 -24.59 -7.61
C ARG A 13 -10.40 -24.80 -7.76
N LEU A 14 -11.14 -24.85 -6.66
CA LEU A 14 -12.57 -25.08 -6.68
C LEU A 14 -13.34 -23.85 -7.19
N ALA A 15 -12.88 -22.65 -6.84
CA ALA A 15 -13.40 -21.40 -7.40
C ALA A 15 -13.13 -21.28 -8.91
N ASP A 16 -11.93 -21.64 -9.38
CA ASP A 16 -11.59 -21.68 -10.81
C ASP A 16 -12.44 -22.72 -11.58
N LEU A 17 -12.79 -23.83 -10.94
CA LEU A 17 -13.64 -24.85 -11.56
C LEU A 17 -15.11 -24.40 -11.60
N ALA A 18 -15.64 -23.83 -10.51
CA ALA A 18 -17.01 -23.32 -10.44
C ALA A 18 -17.25 -22.15 -11.42
N SER A 19 -16.24 -21.29 -11.60
CA SER A 19 -16.28 -20.21 -12.59
C SER A 19 -16.12 -20.69 -14.04
N ARG A 20 -15.61 -21.92 -14.24
CA ARG A 20 -15.44 -22.55 -15.55
C ARG A 20 -16.61 -23.48 -15.93
N ASP A 21 -17.51 -23.76 -15.00
CA ASP A 21 -18.69 -24.63 -15.18
C ASP A 21 -20.00 -23.86 -15.43
N ASP A 22 -19.95 -22.54 -15.64
CA ASP A 22 -21.12 -21.71 -15.97
C ASP A 22 -21.49 -21.79 -17.47
N GLY A 23 -21.56 -23.01 -18.00
CA GLY A 23 -21.63 -23.21 -19.46
C GLY A 23 -22.06 -24.60 -19.96
N ALA A 24 -22.79 -25.43 -19.20
CA ALA A 24 -23.61 -26.51 -19.78
C ALA A 24 -24.49 -27.24 -18.75
N ALA A 25 -25.80 -27.24 -19.03
CA ALA A 25 -26.78 -28.29 -18.72
C ALA A 25 -27.15 -28.62 -17.25
N SER A 26 -28.42 -28.36 -16.97
CA SER A 26 -29.23 -28.84 -15.86
C SER A 26 -29.20 -30.37 -15.65
N SER A 27 -29.20 -30.83 -14.39
CA SER A 27 -30.12 -31.85 -13.83
C SER A 27 -29.66 -32.46 -12.49
N VAL A 28 -29.89 -31.76 -11.38
CA VAL A 28 -30.22 -32.40 -10.09
C VAL A 28 -30.98 -31.41 -9.20
N PRO A 29 -32.16 -31.75 -8.66
CA PRO A 29 -32.91 -30.85 -7.80
C PRO A 29 -32.27 -30.84 -6.41
N SER A 30 -31.50 -29.79 -6.10
CA SER A 30 -31.02 -29.53 -4.74
C SER A 30 -32.15 -28.97 -3.86
N SER A 31 -33.21 -29.76 -3.68
CA SER A 31 -34.33 -29.43 -2.77
C SER A 31 -34.02 -29.84 -1.31
N VAL A 32 -32.79 -30.27 -1.00
CA VAL A 32 -32.42 -30.74 0.35
C VAL A 32 -31.16 -30.10 0.97
N MET A 33 -30.55 -29.08 0.35
CA MET A 33 -29.40 -28.39 0.98
C MET A 33 -29.37 -26.86 0.79
N SER A 34 -30.54 -26.22 0.70
CA SER A 34 -30.66 -24.75 0.71
C SER A 34 -31.18 -24.18 2.04
N LYS A 35 -31.21 -24.98 3.10
CA LYS A 35 -31.59 -24.51 4.44
C LYS A 35 -30.36 -24.45 5.34
N LEU A 36 -29.93 -23.22 5.60
CA LEU A 36 -28.97 -22.77 6.62
C LEU A 36 -27.53 -22.54 6.14
N GLY A 37 -27.29 -21.37 5.53
CA GLY A 37 -25.94 -20.89 5.28
C GLY A 37 -25.86 -19.72 4.29
N GLY A 38 -26.68 -18.69 4.48
CA GLY A 38 -26.48 -17.44 3.77
C GLY A 38 -25.19 -16.78 4.27
N GLN A 39 -24.14 -16.77 3.45
CA GLN A 39 -22.96 -15.93 3.66
C GLN A 39 -22.74 -15.12 2.37
N PRO A 40 -22.70 -13.78 2.44
CA PRO A 40 -22.27 -12.96 1.32
C PRO A 40 -20.74 -13.13 1.16
N ALA A 41 -20.33 -14.13 0.37
CA ALA A 41 -18.92 -14.48 0.12
C ALA A 41 -18.27 -13.53 -0.91
N GLY A 42 -18.24 -12.24 -0.60
CA GLY A 42 -17.58 -11.24 -1.45
C GLY A 42 -16.98 -10.06 -0.69
N SER A 43 -17.43 -9.79 0.53
CA SER A 43 -16.91 -8.68 1.36
C SER A 43 -16.05 -9.13 2.53
N GLY A 44 -16.29 -10.32 3.10
CA GLY A 44 -15.55 -10.82 4.27
C GLY A 44 -14.12 -11.29 3.96
N GLU A 45 -13.87 -11.84 2.76
CA GLU A 45 -12.54 -12.32 2.38
C GLU A 45 -11.55 -11.19 2.13
N GLU A 46 -12.01 -10.06 1.57
CA GLU A 46 -11.17 -8.87 1.39
C GLU A 46 -10.82 -8.20 2.72
N GLU A 47 -11.78 -8.12 3.65
CA GLU A 47 -11.54 -7.59 4.99
C GLU A 47 -10.60 -8.48 5.80
N ALA A 48 -10.78 -9.81 5.73
CA ALA A 48 -9.89 -10.76 6.38
C ALA A 48 -8.45 -10.62 5.86
N LYS A 49 -8.27 -10.55 4.54
CA LYS A 49 -6.95 -10.39 3.92
C LYS A 49 -6.30 -9.05 4.25
N LYS A 50 -7.09 -7.98 4.38
CA LYS A 50 -6.59 -6.66 4.77
C LYS A 50 -6.15 -6.65 6.24
N ALA A 51 -6.90 -7.31 7.12
CA ALA A 51 -6.54 -7.45 8.53
C ALA A 51 -5.24 -8.25 8.71
N GLU A 52 -5.07 -9.34 7.96
CA GLU A 52 -3.85 -10.14 7.96
C GLU A 52 -2.63 -9.30 7.53
N ASN A 53 -2.76 -8.54 6.45
CA ASN A 53 -1.68 -7.65 5.97
C ASN A 53 -1.32 -6.55 6.99
N GLU A 54 -2.30 -6.03 7.73
CA GLU A 54 -2.05 -5.08 8.82
C GLU A 54 -1.32 -5.75 10.00
N GLU A 55 -1.70 -6.97 10.36
CA GLU A 55 -1.04 -7.71 11.43
C GLU A 55 0.41 -8.05 11.09
N ILE A 56 0.68 -8.46 9.84
CA ILE A 56 2.03 -8.70 9.34
C ILE A 56 2.85 -7.40 9.40
N ARG A 57 2.30 -6.27 8.92
CA ARG A 57 2.98 -4.96 8.98
C ARG A 57 3.27 -4.55 10.41
N ARG A 58 2.28 -4.64 11.29
CA ARG A 58 2.42 -4.28 12.70
C ARG A 58 3.50 -5.12 13.38
N THR A 59 3.54 -6.42 13.09
CA THR A 59 4.57 -7.33 13.61
C THR A 59 5.94 -6.94 13.08
N ALA A 60 6.09 -6.69 11.79
CA ALA A 60 7.34 -6.24 11.19
C ALA A 60 7.86 -4.95 11.83
N VAL A 61 7.01 -3.91 11.91
CA VAL A 61 7.36 -2.63 12.54
C VAL A 61 7.77 -2.84 13.99
N SER A 62 7.07 -3.68 14.75
CA SER A 62 7.39 -3.96 16.16
C SER A 62 8.77 -4.58 16.39
N GLN A 63 9.32 -5.28 15.39
CA GLN A 63 10.66 -5.85 15.45
C GLN A 63 11.74 -4.82 15.09
N ILE A 64 11.37 -3.81 14.29
CA ILE A 64 12.28 -2.79 13.76
C ILE A 64 12.47 -1.63 14.74
N ILE A 65 11.48 -1.31 15.57
CA ILE A 65 11.53 -0.16 16.49
C ILE A 65 11.78 -0.59 17.95
N ASP A 66 12.29 0.32 18.79
CA ASP A 66 12.37 0.11 20.24
C ASP A 66 11.04 0.42 20.96
N ASN A 67 11.01 0.27 22.28
CA ASN A 67 9.79 0.51 23.06
C ASN A 67 9.40 2.01 23.07
N ASP A 68 10.39 2.89 23.20
CA ASP A 68 10.18 4.34 23.31
C ASP A 68 9.64 4.93 21.98
N ALA A 69 10.23 4.51 20.86
CA ALA A 69 9.77 4.82 19.51
C ALA A 69 8.35 4.30 19.25
N ARG A 70 8.00 3.12 19.78
CA ARG A 70 6.64 2.56 19.67
C ARG A 70 5.62 3.42 20.39
N GLU A 71 5.92 3.87 21.61
CA GLU A 71 5.05 4.80 22.34
C GLU A 71 4.90 6.12 21.59
N ARG A 72 6.01 6.64 21.03
CA ARG A 72 6.01 7.87 20.24
C ARG A 72 5.13 7.73 19.00
N LEU A 73 5.29 6.64 18.25
CA LEU A 73 4.50 6.35 17.05
C LEU A 73 3.01 6.21 17.38
N SER A 74 2.67 5.55 18.50
CA SER A 74 1.29 5.45 18.99
C SER A 74 0.70 6.83 19.30
N ARG A 75 1.45 7.71 19.98
CA ARG A 75 1.02 9.09 20.27
C ARG A 75 0.81 9.90 18.99
N ILE A 76 1.68 9.75 17.99
CA ILE A 76 1.54 10.39 16.69
C ILE A 76 0.30 9.88 15.96
N ALA A 77 0.03 8.57 15.99
CA ALA A 77 -1.13 7.98 15.34
C ALA A 77 -2.46 8.53 15.89
N LEU A 78 -2.51 8.89 17.17
CA LEU A 78 -3.69 9.53 17.78
C LEU A 78 -3.98 10.93 17.22
N VAL A 79 -2.93 11.69 16.90
CA VAL A 79 -3.07 13.09 16.42
C VAL A 79 -3.16 13.15 14.89
N ARG A 80 -2.35 12.34 14.21
CA ARG A 80 -2.23 12.28 12.74
C ARG A 80 -1.95 10.84 12.26
N PRO A 81 -2.99 10.01 12.07
CA PRO A 81 -2.82 8.61 11.67
C PRO A 81 -2.16 8.43 10.30
N GLN A 82 -2.39 9.37 9.37
CA GLN A 82 -1.78 9.31 8.03
C GLN A 82 -0.26 9.45 8.07
N ARG A 83 0.27 10.29 8.97
CA ARG A 83 1.72 10.45 9.13
C ARG A 83 2.34 9.21 9.77
N ALA A 84 1.67 8.63 10.76
CA ALA A 84 2.13 7.37 11.36
C ALA A 84 2.27 6.26 10.30
N ARG A 85 1.28 6.10 9.41
CA ARG A 85 1.34 5.12 8.31
C ARG A 85 2.49 5.37 7.35
N GLN A 86 2.70 6.60 6.91
CA GLN A 86 3.83 6.95 6.03
C GLN A 86 5.18 6.56 6.67
N ILE A 87 5.31 6.78 7.97
CA ILE A 87 6.53 6.43 8.72
C ILE A 87 6.68 4.91 8.85
N GLU A 88 5.61 4.18 9.17
CA GLU A 88 5.62 2.71 9.19
C GLU A 88 6.04 2.12 7.85
N ASP A 89 5.46 2.58 6.74
CA ASP A 89 5.79 2.11 5.40
C ASP A 89 7.25 2.42 5.03
N MET A 90 7.75 3.60 5.41
CA MET A 90 9.15 3.98 5.20
C MET A 90 10.11 3.13 6.04
N LEU A 91 9.77 2.85 7.30
CA LEU A 91 10.56 1.97 8.17
C LEU A 91 10.61 0.54 7.65
N ILE A 92 9.48 -0.01 7.18
CA ILE A 92 9.43 -1.33 6.56
C ILE A 92 10.34 -1.36 5.33
N ARG A 93 10.27 -0.34 4.46
CA ARG A 93 11.12 -0.25 3.28
C ARG A 93 12.61 -0.19 3.65
N MET A 94 12.98 0.60 4.65
CA MET A 94 14.38 0.72 5.11
C MET A 94 14.89 -0.57 5.78
N ALA A 95 14.01 -1.31 6.46
CA ALA A 95 14.34 -2.62 7.01
C ALA A 95 14.54 -3.65 5.89
N GLN A 96 13.65 -3.67 4.90
CA GLN A 96 13.76 -4.56 3.73
C GLN A 96 15.00 -4.27 2.87
N SER A 97 15.41 -3.01 2.75
CA SER A 97 16.64 -2.63 2.05
C SER A 97 17.91 -2.88 2.87
N GLY A 98 17.80 -3.26 4.15
CA GLY A 98 18.93 -3.47 5.03
C GLY A 98 19.66 -2.18 5.45
N GLN A 99 19.03 -1.01 5.28
CA GLN A 99 19.63 0.27 5.67
C GLN A 99 19.67 0.46 7.20
N LEU A 100 18.79 -0.24 7.92
CA LEU A 100 18.73 -0.17 9.38
C LEU A 100 19.76 -1.11 10.01
N ARG A 101 20.73 -0.54 10.73
CA ARG A 101 21.80 -1.29 11.42
C ARG A 101 21.39 -1.86 12.79
N GLY A 102 20.11 -1.77 13.13
CA GLY A 102 19.57 -2.17 14.43
C GLY A 102 18.15 -1.66 14.63
N ARG A 103 17.69 -1.69 15.88
CA ARG A 103 16.38 -1.12 16.25
C ARG A 103 16.40 0.39 16.15
N VAL A 104 15.33 0.96 15.62
CA VAL A 104 15.14 2.40 15.46
C VAL A 104 14.70 2.99 16.80
N THR A 105 15.42 4.02 17.24
CA THR A 105 15.15 4.75 18.48
C THR A 105 14.17 5.90 18.27
N GLU A 106 13.64 6.47 19.36
CA GLU A 106 12.75 7.64 19.27
C GLU A 106 13.40 8.81 18.52
N GLU A 107 14.68 9.11 18.79
CA GLU A 107 15.39 10.21 18.13
C GLU A 107 15.48 10.02 16.61
N GLN A 108 15.74 8.79 16.16
CA GLN A 108 15.80 8.46 14.74
C GLN A 108 14.41 8.55 14.10
N LEU A 109 13.37 8.10 14.81
CA LEU A 109 11.97 8.22 14.37
C LEU A 109 11.59 9.70 14.16
N ILE A 110 11.97 10.57 15.09
CA ILE A 110 11.72 12.02 15.01
C ILE A 110 12.47 12.62 13.82
N SER A 111 13.74 12.24 13.59
CA SER A 111 14.49 12.73 12.44
C SER A 111 13.84 12.35 11.10
N VAL A 112 13.30 11.12 10.99
CA VAL A 112 12.57 10.69 9.78
C VAL A 112 11.27 11.49 9.62
N LEU A 113 10.57 11.74 10.72
CA LEU A 113 9.34 12.53 10.73
C LEU A 113 9.58 13.98 10.29
N ASP A 114 10.64 14.62 10.78
CA ASP A 114 11.01 15.99 10.41
C ASP A 114 11.40 16.09 8.93
N GLN A 115 12.16 15.12 8.41
CA GLN A 115 12.48 15.05 6.99
C GLN A 115 11.22 14.91 6.11
N LEU A 116 10.26 14.10 6.56
CA LEU A 116 8.98 13.93 5.87
C LEU A 116 8.11 15.19 5.95
N GLU A 117 8.14 15.93 7.06
CA GLU A 117 7.49 17.23 7.18
C GLU A 117 8.07 18.24 6.20
N ARG A 118 9.40 18.39 6.18
CA ARG A 118 10.09 19.29 5.25
C ARG A 118 9.79 18.96 3.79
N ALA A 119 9.78 17.68 3.42
CA ALA A 119 9.44 17.24 2.07
C ALA A 119 7.98 17.58 1.68
N GLU A 120 7.03 17.44 2.60
CA GLU A 120 5.63 17.84 2.36
C GLU A 120 5.45 19.37 2.30
N SER A 121 6.19 20.12 3.12
CA SER A 121 6.18 21.58 3.11
C SER A 121 6.79 22.16 1.83
N ASP A 122 7.90 21.60 1.34
CA ASP A 122 8.55 22.03 0.10
C ASP A 122 7.69 21.70 -1.13
N SER A 123 7.00 20.56 -1.12
CA SER A 123 6.08 20.19 -2.21
C SER A 123 4.81 21.04 -2.21
N THR A 124 4.24 21.39 -1.06
CA THR A 124 3.13 22.36 -0.99
C THR A 124 3.56 23.80 -1.32
N ALA A 125 4.78 24.21 -0.97
CA ALA A 125 5.36 25.48 -1.39
C ALA A 125 5.61 25.53 -2.92
N SER A 126 6.02 24.41 -3.52
CA SER A 126 6.22 24.31 -4.97
C SER A 126 4.91 24.27 -5.78
N VAL A 127 3.78 23.86 -5.18
CA VAL A 127 2.46 23.90 -5.85
C VAL A 127 1.97 25.36 -6.04
N ASN A 128 2.34 26.27 -5.15
CA ASN A 128 1.92 27.67 -5.19
C ASN A 128 2.91 28.62 -5.90
N GLN A 129 4.00 28.09 -6.49
CA GLN A 129 4.94 28.87 -7.27
C GLN A 129 4.43 29.02 -8.72
N PRO A 130 4.18 30.25 -9.23
CA PRO A 130 3.82 30.43 -10.62
C PRO A 130 4.99 29.99 -11.51
N LYS A 131 4.82 28.89 -12.25
CA LYS A 131 5.81 28.41 -13.21
C LYS A 131 5.96 29.44 -14.32
N LYS A 132 7.09 30.15 -14.38
CA LYS A 132 7.42 31.09 -15.46
C LYS A 132 7.67 30.32 -16.76
N ILE A 133 6.64 30.20 -17.60
CA ILE A 133 6.75 29.61 -18.94
C ILE A 133 7.49 30.60 -19.83
N THR A 134 8.74 30.31 -20.16
CA THR A 134 9.55 31.14 -21.07
C THR A 134 9.32 30.65 -22.49
N TYR A 135 8.63 31.44 -23.32
CA TYR A 135 8.51 31.17 -24.75
C TYR A 135 9.78 31.64 -25.45
N VAL A 136 10.55 30.72 -26.02
CA VAL A 136 11.59 31.05 -26.98
C VAL A 136 10.93 31.07 -28.36
N ARG A 137 10.62 32.26 -28.87
CA ARG A 137 10.27 32.41 -30.29
C ARG A 137 11.55 32.15 -31.07
N LYS A 138 11.57 31.03 -31.79
CA LYS A 138 12.56 30.73 -32.81
C LYS A 138 12.30 31.69 -33.96
N ASP A 139 13.11 32.74 -34.08
CA ASP A 139 13.11 33.60 -35.27
C ASP A 139 13.47 32.70 -36.47
N ALA A 140 12.47 32.42 -37.29
CA ALA A 140 12.59 31.64 -38.52
C ALA A 140 12.75 32.58 -39.72
N PHE A 141 13.51 33.66 -39.55
CA PHE A 141 13.87 34.62 -40.58
C PHE A 141 15.37 34.90 -40.44
N ASP A 142 16.18 33.92 -40.84
CA ASP A 142 17.55 34.21 -41.26
C ASP A 142 17.45 34.40 -42.77
N ASP A 143 17.62 35.64 -43.19
CA ASP A 143 17.12 36.27 -44.42
C ASP A 143 18.18 36.26 -45.55
N ASP A 144 19.08 35.27 -45.60
CA ASP A 144 20.31 35.32 -46.40
C ASP A 144 20.52 34.12 -47.36
N ASP A 145 19.51 33.76 -48.17
CA ASP A 145 19.67 32.74 -49.25
C ASP A 145 18.89 33.09 -50.54
N TRP A 146 18.82 34.38 -50.89
CA TRP A 146 18.19 34.86 -52.14
C TRP A 146 19.07 35.79 -53.01
N ASP A 147 20.39 35.77 -52.82
CA ASP A 147 21.31 36.50 -53.70
C ASP A 147 21.68 35.67 -54.96
N LEU A 148 21.05 36.09 -56.07
CA LEU A 148 21.59 36.27 -57.43
C LEU A 148 22.14 35.06 -58.23
#